data_AF-A0A0F8DJS8-F1
#
_entry.id   AF-A0A0F8DJS8-F1
#
_cell.length_a   1.000
_cell.length_b   1.000
_cell.length_c   1.000
_cell.angle_alpha   90.00
_cell.angle_beta   90.00
_cell.angle_gamma   90.00
#
_symmetry.space_group_name_H-M   'P 1'
#
loop_
_entity.id
_entity.type
_entity.pdbx_description
1 polymer ?
#
loop_
_entity_poly.entity_id
_entity_poly.type
_entity_poly.pdbx_seq_one_letter_code
_entity_poly.pdbx_strand_id
1 'polypeptide(L)'
;MNASSMLGEALTTYATLAPELYMPTPTRPFRGLWVGDYSGHGCEFVLIVQPDLPEVSDLELRLVRQDGEEEEIWQKRRLEARIYRGPLMAVKLTGDVNIPRGKFTFKVSDLDTRGFVGRSIELGFNNARVVRCLGQIAEPLYTSPTFELGELILISENELAYHWVDFKEIHFFKRFDVDELLKQ
;
A
#
# COMPACT_ATOMS: atom_id res chain seq x y z
N MET A 1 -41.74 9.75 34.46
CA MET A 1 -42.09 8.86 33.33
C MET A 1 -40.89 8.80 32.41
N ASN A 2 -40.30 7.62 32.27
CA ASN A 2 -39.05 7.38 31.56
C ASN A 2 -39.25 7.51 30.04
N ALA A 3 -38.58 8.48 29.42
CA ALA A 3 -38.27 8.39 28.01
C ALA A 3 -37.06 7.47 27.88
N SER A 4 -37.32 6.16 27.71
CA SER A 4 -36.32 5.23 27.22
C SER A 4 -35.95 5.70 25.82
N SER A 5 -34.78 6.32 25.68
CA SER A 5 -34.17 6.51 24.37
C SER A 5 -33.94 5.12 23.80
N MET A 6 -34.66 4.77 22.74
CA MET A 6 -34.31 3.64 21.88
C MET A 6 -32.83 3.80 21.54
N LEU A 7 -31.98 2.93 22.10
CA LEU A 7 -30.60 2.77 21.67
C LEU A 7 -30.69 2.56 20.16
N GLY A 8 -30.12 3.50 19.38
CA GLY A 8 -30.20 3.49 17.93
C GLY A 8 -29.79 2.12 17.40
N GLU A 9 -30.70 1.47 16.66
CA GLU A 9 -30.39 0.26 15.92
C GLU A 9 -29.11 0.50 15.12
N ALA A 10 -28.12 -0.37 15.28
CA ALA A 10 -26.87 -0.29 14.55
C ALA A 10 -27.16 -0.49 13.05
N LEU A 11 -27.30 0.61 12.31
CA LEU A 11 -27.47 0.57 10.87
C LEU A 11 -26.19 -0.02 10.26
N THR A 12 -26.27 -1.28 9.83
CA THR A 12 -25.16 -1.94 9.14
C THR A 12 -25.41 -1.85 7.64
N THR A 13 -24.53 -1.13 6.95
CA THR A 13 -24.55 -1.06 5.49
C THR A 13 -23.45 -1.96 4.95
N TYR A 14 -23.79 -2.78 3.96
CA TYR A 14 -22.84 -3.63 3.25
C TYR A 14 -22.60 -3.06 1.86
N ALA A 15 -21.37 -3.13 1.41
CA ALA A 15 -20.98 -2.80 0.05
C ALA A 15 -19.94 -3.82 -0.43
N THR A 16 -19.98 -4.12 -1.72
CA THR A 16 -18.99 -4.98 -2.36
C THR A 16 -17.99 -4.10 -3.10
N LEU A 17 -16.70 -4.38 -2.91
CA LEU A 17 -15.66 -3.71 -3.67
C LEU A 17 -15.64 -4.29 -5.09
N ALA A 18 -15.67 -3.43 -6.11
CA ALA A 18 -15.56 -3.88 -7.49
C ALA A 18 -14.19 -4.57 -7.72
N PRO A 19 -14.12 -5.74 -8.40
CA PRO A 19 -12.88 -6.49 -8.61
C PRO A 19 -11.72 -5.66 -9.14
N GLU A 20 -11.99 -4.72 -10.05
CA GLU A 20 -10.98 -3.88 -10.70
C GLU A 20 -10.23 -2.98 -9.71
N LEU A 21 -10.82 -2.71 -8.54
CA LEU A 21 -10.21 -1.89 -7.48
C LEU A 21 -9.17 -2.65 -6.66
N TYR A 22 -9.19 -3.98 -6.67
CA TYR A 22 -8.27 -4.80 -5.88
C TYR A 22 -7.53 -5.90 -6.66
N MET A 23 -7.89 -6.14 -7.92
CA MET A 23 -7.14 -7.05 -8.79
C MET A 23 -5.86 -6.34 -9.31
N PRO A 24 -4.66 -6.91 -9.10
CA PRO A 24 -3.42 -6.34 -9.63
C PRO A 24 -3.40 -6.40 -11.16
N THR A 25 -2.66 -5.47 -11.77
CA THR A 25 -2.38 -5.49 -13.22
C THR A 25 -0.87 -5.40 -13.45
N PRO A 26 -0.36 -5.70 -14.66
CA PRO A 26 1.08 -5.60 -14.93
C PRO A 26 1.70 -4.24 -14.60
N THR A 27 0.94 -3.16 -14.71
CA THR A 27 1.41 -1.80 -14.34
C THR A 27 0.93 -1.35 -12.97
N ARG A 28 0.03 -2.11 -12.33
CA ARG A 28 -0.47 -1.87 -10.96
C ARG A 28 -0.26 -3.10 -10.08
N PRO A 29 0.98 -3.59 -9.96
CA PRO A 29 1.24 -4.87 -9.31
C PRO A 29 1.05 -4.81 -7.79
N PHE A 30 0.93 -3.62 -7.17
CA PHE A 30 0.72 -3.49 -5.73
C PHE A 30 -0.76 -3.33 -5.37
N ARG A 31 -1.64 -3.03 -6.33
CA ARG A 31 -3.09 -2.93 -6.11
C ARG A 31 -3.63 -4.24 -5.56
N GLY A 32 -4.29 -4.23 -4.41
CA GLY A 32 -5.12 -5.35 -3.96
C GLY A 32 -5.33 -5.49 -2.46
N LEU A 33 -5.74 -6.69 -2.04
CA LEU A 33 -6.04 -7.01 -0.64
C LEU A 33 -4.81 -7.60 0.04
N TRP A 34 -4.52 -7.09 1.22
CA TRP A 34 -3.31 -7.42 1.98
C TRP A 34 -3.61 -7.61 3.45
N VAL A 35 -2.80 -8.43 4.12
CA VAL A 35 -2.76 -8.56 5.57
C VAL A 35 -1.42 -8.02 6.06
N GLY A 36 -1.45 -7.14 7.06
CA GLY A 36 -0.26 -6.68 7.77
C GLY A 36 -0.20 -7.23 9.19
N ASP A 37 0.99 -7.40 9.75
CA ASP A 37 1.19 -8.01 11.08
C ASP A 37 0.91 -7.07 12.27
N TYR A 38 1.16 -5.76 12.14
CA TYR A 38 1.00 -4.67 13.14
C TYR A 38 1.44 -5.01 14.57
N SER A 39 2.33 -5.99 14.73
CA SER A 39 2.94 -6.40 15.99
C SER A 39 1.91 -6.52 17.14
N GLY A 40 2.03 -5.68 18.18
CA GLY A 40 1.17 -5.73 19.37
C GLY A 40 -0.30 -5.41 19.13
N HIS A 41 -0.66 -4.86 17.97
CA HIS A 41 -2.06 -4.55 17.62
C HIS A 41 -2.77 -5.72 16.91
N GLY A 42 -2.04 -6.76 16.51
CA GLY A 42 -2.57 -7.91 15.78
C GLY A 42 -2.74 -7.66 14.29
N CYS A 43 -3.11 -8.70 13.54
CA CYS A 43 -3.18 -8.60 12.08
C CYS A 43 -4.31 -7.68 11.60
N GLU A 44 -4.02 -6.87 10.59
CA GLU A 44 -5.00 -5.97 9.98
C GLU A 44 -5.08 -6.18 8.48
N PHE A 45 -6.32 -6.24 7.98
CA PHE A 45 -6.59 -6.29 6.56
C PHE A 45 -6.61 -4.89 5.98
N VAL A 46 -5.92 -4.70 4.87
CA VAL A 46 -5.84 -3.42 4.16
C VAL A 46 -6.08 -3.60 2.68
N LEU A 47 -6.67 -2.58 2.06
CA LEU A 47 -6.71 -2.40 0.62
C LEU A 47 -5.52 -1.52 0.23
N ILE A 48 -4.59 -2.07 -0.54
CA ILE A 48 -3.57 -1.26 -1.21
C ILE A 48 -4.13 -0.75 -2.52
N VAL A 49 -4.22 0.56 -2.61
CA VAL A 49 -4.69 1.31 -3.77
C VAL A 49 -3.48 1.81 -4.55
N GLN A 50 -3.33 1.33 -5.77
CA GLN A 50 -2.42 1.88 -6.78
C GLN A 50 -3.28 2.35 -7.96
N PRO A 51 -3.58 3.65 -8.07
CA PRO A 51 -4.60 4.15 -9.00
C PRO A 51 -4.13 4.09 -10.45
N ASP A 52 -5.07 3.95 -11.37
CA ASP A 52 -4.78 4.13 -12.79
C ASP A 52 -4.34 5.57 -13.04
N LEU A 53 -3.32 5.70 -13.89
CA LEU A 53 -2.75 6.99 -14.27
C LEU A 53 -2.86 7.12 -15.78
N PRO A 54 -2.95 8.35 -16.31
CA PRO A 54 -2.90 8.58 -17.74
C PRO A 54 -1.74 7.83 -18.40
N GLU A 55 -1.98 7.37 -19.62
CA GLU A 55 -0.91 6.85 -20.46
C GLU A 55 0.13 7.95 -20.67
N VAL A 56 1.39 7.53 -20.69
CA VAL A 56 2.55 8.40 -20.89
C VAL A 56 3.46 7.74 -21.90
N SER A 57 4.01 8.57 -22.77
CA SER A 57 5.00 8.12 -23.75
C SER A 57 6.33 7.77 -23.08
N ASP A 58 7.14 6.98 -23.78
CA ASP A 58 8.51 6.68 -23.32
C ASP A 58 9.36 7.97 -23.22
N LEU A 59 9.10 8.97 -24.07
CA LEU A 59 9.75 10.28 -24.02
C LEU A 59 9.43 11.04 -22.73
N GLU A 60 8.16 11.08 -22.31
CA GLU A 60 7.75 11.74 -21.07
C GLU A 60 8.33 11.05 -19.83
N LEU A 61 8.49 9.73 -19.89
CA LEU A 61 9.18 8.93 -18.86
C LEU A 61 10.71 9.05 -18.94
N ARG A 62 11.25 9.84 -19.88
CA ARG A 62 12.69 10.00 -20.13
C ARG A 62 13.39 8.66 -20.41
N LEU A 63 12.67 7.73 -21.03
CA LEU A 63 13.19 6.45 -21.46
C LEU A 63 13.75 6.57 -22.87
N VAL A 64 15.05 6.33 -22.99
CA VAL A 64 15.75 6.18 -24.27
C VAL A 64 16.38 4.80 -24.29
N ARG A 65 16.11 4.04 -25.35
CA ARG A 65 16.74 2.73 -25.57
C ARG A 65 18.23 2.95 -25.81
N GLN A 66 19.05 2.14 -25.14
CA GLN A 66 20.50 2.23 -25.28
C GLN A 66 20.99 1.39 -26.47
N ASP A 67 22.10 1.82 -27.09
CA ASP A 67 22.73 1.06 -28.17
C ASP A 67 23.15 -0.32 -27.67
N GLY A 68 22.72 -1.37 -28.37
CA GLY A 68 22.98 -2.76 -27.98
C GLY A 68 22.16 -3.27 -26.80
N GLU A 69 21.17 -2.51 -26.29
CA GLU A 69 20.29 -2.96 -25.22
C GLU A 69 19.38 -4.10 -25.69
N GLU A 70 19.50 -5.25 -25.01
CA GLU A 70 18.65 -6.42 -25.24
C GLU A 70 17.17 -6.06 -25.06
N GLU A 71 16.31 -6.68 -25.87
CA GLU A 71 14.87 -6.39 -25.87
C GLU A 71 14.22 -6.64 -24.49
N GLU A 72 14.64 -7.70 -23.81
CA GLU A 72 14.10 -8.03 -22.48
C GLU A 72 14.44 -6.95 -21.44
N ILE A 73 15.68 -6.46 -21.44
CA ILE A 73 16.14 -5.38 -20.55
C ILE A 73 15.35 -4.10 -20.85
N TRP A 74 15.18 -3.77 -22.13
CA TRP A 74 14.42 -2.61 -22.57
C TRP A 74 12.95 -2.68 -22.13
N GLN A 75 12.26 -3.81 -22.36
CA GLN A 75 10.87 -3.98 -21.95
C GLN A 75 10.71 -3.97 -20.43
N LYS A 76 11.64 -4.56 -19.69
CA LYS A 76 11.65 -4.50 -18.23
C LYS A 76 11.73 -3.06 -17.72
N ARG A 77 12.67 -2.25 -18.23
CA ARG A 77 12.79 -0.83 -17.86
C ARG A 77 11.52 -0.03 -18.18
N ARG A 78 10.91 -0.28 -19.35
CA ARG A 78 9.64 0.35 -19.75
C ARG A 78 8.49 0.00 -18.82
N LEU A 79 8.43 -1.24 -18.37
CA LEU A 79 7.42 -1.71 -17.44
C LEU A 79 7.64 -1.12 -16.05
N GLU A 80 8.86 -1.18 -15.53
CA GLU A 80 9.22 -0.62 -14.22
C GLU A 80 8.91 0.87 -14.13
N ALA A 81 9.19 1.66 -15.18
CA ALA A 81 8.85 3.08 -15.22
C ALA A 81 7.33 3.35 -15.17
N ARG A 82 6.50 2.39 -15.60
CA ARG A 82 5.04 2.48 -15.54
C ARG A 82 4.46 1.98 -14.21
N ILE A 83 5.16 1.06 -13.54
CA ILE A 83 4.87 0.56 -12.20
C ILE A 83 5.21 1.60 -11.14
N TYR A 84 6.45 2.10 -11.16
CA TYR A 84 7.00 2.97 -10.11
C TYR A 84 6.74 4.45 -10.41
N ARG A 85 5.46 4.80 -10.53
CA ARG A 85 5.01 6.19 -10.69
C ARG A 85 3.71 6.47 -9.94
N GLY A 86 3.59 7.70 -9.45
CA GLY A 86 2.39 8.20 -8.79
C GLY A 86 2.14 7.56 -7.42
N PRO A 87 0.98 7.83 -6.82
CA PRO A 87 0.75 7.52 -5.42
C PRO A 87 0.45 6.05 -5.18
N LEU A 88 0.63 5.61 -3.93
CA LEU A 88 0.24 4.30 -3.44
C LEU A 88 -0.22 4.43 -1.99
N MET A 89 -1.34 3.84 -1.63
CA MET A 89 -1.97 4.01 -0.31
C MET A 89 -2.45 2.68 0.24
N ALA A 90 -2.27 2.45 1.54
CA ALA A 90 -2.88 1.31 2.24
C ALA A 90 -4.03 1.83 3.12
N VAL A 91 -5.26 1.37 2.86
CA VAL A 91 -6.47 1.75 3.59
C VAL A 91 -6.92 0.58 4.46
N LYS A 92 -7.13 0.81 5.76
CA LYS A 92 -7.59 -0.20 6.71
C LYS A 92 -9.01 -0.66 6.39
N LEU A 93 -9.20 -1.97 6.23
CA LEU A 93 -10.50 -2.62 6.04
C LEU A 93 -11.09 -3.06 7.39
N THR A 94 -10.26 -3.63 8.26
CA THR A 94 -10.66 -4.00 9.63
C THR A 94 -10.56 -2.80 10.57
N GLY A 95 -9.38 -2.20 10.66
CA GLY A 95 -9.07 -1.11 11.58
C GLY A 95 -9.13 -1.53 13.05
N ASP A 96 -8.59 -0.69 13.91
CA ASP A 96 -8.65 -0.85 15.36
C ASP A 96 -9.27 0.39 16.02
N VAL A 97 -9.35 0.38 17.35
CA VAL A 97 -9.95 1.48 18.13
C VAL A 97 -9.19 2.80 18.00
N ASN A 98 -7.88 2.74 17.72
CA ASN A 98 -7.02 3.89 17.57
C ASN A 98 -6.96 4.37 16.12
N ILE A 99 -7.00 3.47 15.13
CA ILE A 99 -7.03 3.80 13.71
C ILE A 99 -8.18 3.03 13.03
N PRO A 100 -9.36 3.64 12.88
CA PRO A 100 -10.56 2.94 12.43
C PRO A 100 -10.50 2.56 10.94
N ARG A 101 -11.39 1.65 10.53
CA ARG A 101 -11.59 1.30 9.12
C ARG A 101 -11.79 2.55 8.24
N GLY A 102 -11.30 2.47 7.01
CA GLY A 102 -11.32 3.58 6.04
C GLY A 102 -10.21 4.62 6.26
N LYS A 103 -9.42 4.52 7.33
CA LYS A 103 -8.23 5.34 7.52
C LYS A 103 -7.02 4.70 6.87
N PHE A 104 -5.97 5.48 6.68
CA PHE A 104 -4.74 4.95 6.11
C PHE A 104 -3.97 4.17 7.17
N THR A 105 -3.24 3.17 6.70
CA THR A 105 -2.07 2.65 7.39
C THR A 105 -0.88 3.50 7.00
N PHE A 106 -0.69 3.67 5.69
CA PHE A 106 0.37 4.47 5.14
C PHE A 106 -0.02 5.03 3.76
N LYS A 107 0.68 6.09 3.33
CA LYS A 107 0.56 6.68 2.00
C LYS A 107 1.92 7.09 1.43
N VAL A 108 2.13 6.78 0.16
CA VAL A 108 3.25 7.22 -0.66
C VAL A 108 2.71 8.25 -1.66
N SER A 109 3.31 9.44 -1.69
CA SER A 109 2.89 10.50 -2.61
C SER A 109 3.29 10.21 -4.06
N ASP A 110 4.46 9.62 -4.26
CA ASP A 110 4.97 9.26 -5.58
C ASP A 110 5.96 8.09 -5.48
N LEU A 111 5.74 7.01 -6.23
CA LEU A 111 6.63 5.87 -6.34
C LEU A 111 7.87 6.16 -7.20
N ASP A 112 7.86 7.24 -7.99
CA ASP A 112 8.96 7.61 -8.87
C ASP A 112 10.14 8.25 -8.10
N THR A 113 11.09 8.85 -8.81
CA THR A 113 12.30 9.52 -8.33
C THR A 113 12.08 10.51 -7.18
N ARG A 114 10.91 11.18 -7.11
CA ARG A 114 10.61 12.13 -6.02
C ARG A 114 10.39 11.44 -4.67
N GLY A 115 9.86 10.23 -4.66
CA GLY A 115 9.70 9.42 -3.46
C GLY A 115 10.82 8.43 -3.24
N PHE A 116 11.63 8.13 -4.26
CA PHE A 116 12.73 7.16 -4.15
C PHE A 116 13.76 7.60 -3.12
N VAL A 117 14.00 6.74 -2.14
CA VAL A 117 15.02 6.93 -1.09
C VAL A 117 16.30 6.19 -1.44
N GLY A 118 16.17 4.96 -1.94
CA GLY A 118 17.30 4.12 -2.28
C GLY A 118 16.89 2.67 -2.50
N ARG A 119 17.87 1.78 -2.46
CA ARG A 119 17.64 0.34 -2.47
C ARG A 119 18.08 -0.27 -1.16
N SER A 120 17.32 -1.24 -0.67
CA SER A 120 17.65 -1.92 0.58
C SER A 120 18.96 -2.68 0.47
N ILE A 121 19.82 -2.54 1.47
CA ILE A 121 21.09 -3.26 1.59
C ILE A 121 20.98 -4.50 2.49
N GLU A 122 19.83 -4.72 3.11
CA GLU A 122 19.63 -5.88 3.98
C GLU A 122 19.48 -7.15 3.15
N LEU A 123 20.18 -8.20 3.57
CA LEU A 123 20.28 -9.49 2.86
C LEU A 123 18.91 -10.13 2.60
N GLY A 124 17.89 -9.82 3.41
CA GLY A 124 16.52 -10.32 3.26
C GLY A 124 15.63 -9.55 2.28
N PHE A 125 16.05 -8.36 1.84
CA PHE A 125 15.23 -7.49 1.00
C PHE A 125 15.68 -7.41 -0.46
N ASN A 126 16.65 -8.23 -0.87
CA ASN A 126 16.98 -8.46 -2.29
C ASN A 126 17.11 -7.18 -3.14
N ASN A 127 17.75 -6.13 -2.60
CA ASN A 127 17.91 -4.85 -3.30
C ASN A 127 16.56 -4.16 -3.65
N ALA A 128 15.55 -4.37 -2.80
CA ALA A 128 14.20 -3.81 -2.94
C ALA A 128 14.22 -2.29 -3.04
N ARG A 129 13.28 -1.74 -3.82
CA ARG A 129 13.08 -0.30 -3.94
C ARG A 129 12.51 0.23 -2.61
N VAL A 130 13.15 1.26 -2.06
CA VAL A 130 12.70 1.97 -0.87
C VAL A 130 12.17 3.33 -1.28
N VAL A 131 10.95 3.65 -0.86
CA VAL A 131 10.29 4.93 -1.13
C VAL A 131 9.84 5.60 0.16
N ARG A 132 9.84 6.93 0.17
CA ARG A 132 9.32 7.75 1.26
C ARG A 132 7.83 7.48 1.43
N CYS A 133 7.43 7.22 2.67
CA CYS A 133 6.07 6.87 3.02
C CYS A 133 5.65 7.65 4.26
N LEU A 134 4.35 7.88 4.42
CA LEU A 134 3.76 8.53 5.58
C LEU A 134 2.81 7.55 6.26
N GLY A 135 3.16 7.08 7.46
CA GLY A 135 2.33 6.20 8.28
C GLY A 135 1.34 7.01 9.10
N GLN A 136 0.10 6.55 9.20
CA GLN A 136 -0.90 7.22 10.02
C GLN A 136 -0.74 6.79 11.49
N ILE A 137 -0.68 7.77 12.37
CA ILE A 137 -0.72 7.58 13.82
C ILE A 137 -1.86 8.40 14.43
N ALA A 138 -2.29 8.02 15.62
CA ALA A 138 -3.26 8.76 16.42
C ALA A 138 -3.07 8.44 17.90
N GLU A 139 -3.56 9.34 18.74
CA GLU A 139 -3.78 9.05 20.15
C GLU A 139 -4.99 8.11 20.33
N PRO A 140 -5.20 7.54 21.54
CA PRO A 140 -6.28 6.60 21.78
C PRO A 140 -7.65 7.11 21.34
N LEU A 141 -8.49 6.20 20.82
CA LEU A 141 -9.82 6.51 20.27
C LEU A 141 -9.78 7.43 19.02
N TYR A 142 -8.69 7.36 18.25
CA TYR A 142 -8.47 8.16 17.04
C TYR A 142 -8.47 9.67 17.30
N THR A 143 -7.97 10.10 18.47
CA THR A 143 -7.77 11.52 18.75
C THR A 143 -6.47 12.02 18.13
N SER A 144 -6.43 13.30 17.76
CA SER A 144 -5.23 13.96 17.23
C SER A 144 -4.53 13.20 16.07
N PRO A 145 -5.25 12.71 15.04
CA PRO A 145 -4.63 11.90 14.00
C PRO A 145 -3.64 12.71 13.16
N THR A 146 -2.46 12.16 12.94
CA THR A 146 -1.40 12.77 12.15
C THR A 146 -0.68 11.72 11.30
N PHE A 147 0.36 12.16 10.57
CA PHE A 147 1.22 11.29 9.78
C PHE A 147 2.66 11.45 10.23
N GLU A 148 3.34 10.32 10.39
CA GLU A 148 4.78 10.27 10.65
C GLU A 148 5.53 9.75 9.43
N LEU A 149 6.76 10.22 9.30
CA LEU A 149 7.63 9.84 8.20
C LEU A 149 8.15 8.42 8.40
N GLY A 150 8.10 7.65 7.33
CA GLY A 150 8.68 6.32 7.27
C GLY A 150 9.12 5.95 5.86
N GLU A 151 9.41 4.68 5.68
CA GLU A 151 9.89 4.12 4.43
C GLU A 151 9.05 2.90 4.06
N LEU A 152 8.61 2.82 2.82
CA LEU A 152 7.99 1.63 2.26
C LEU A 152 9.02 0.88 1.42
N ILE A 153 9.22 -0.38 1.75
CA ILE A 153 10.14 -1.30 1.08
C ILE A 153 9.30 -2.22 0.18
N LEU A 154 9.51 -2.10 -1.13
CA LEU A 154 8.80 -2.88 -2.15
C LEU A 154 9.56 -4.19 -2.39
N ILE A 155 9.36 -5.18 -1.52
CA ILE A 155 10.10 -6.45 -1.51
C ILE A 155 9.75 -7.29 -2.75
N SER A 156 8.46 -7.46 -3.02
CA SER A 156 7.93 -8.09 -4.24
C SER A 156 6.51 -7.56 -4.55
N GLU A 157 5.88 -8.09 -5.60
CA GLU A 157 4.47 -7.76 -5.93
C GLU A 157 3.48 -8.26 -4.88
N ASN A 158 3.91 -9.19 -4.01
CA ASN A 158 3.08 -9.87 -3.01
C ASN A 158 3.60 -9.70 -1.57
N GLU A 159 4.68 -8.95 -1.38
CA GLU A 159 5.28 -8.71 -0.08
C GLU A 159 5.83 -7.28 0.00
N LEU A 160 5.43 -6.56 1.05
CA LEU A 160 5.90 -5.21 1.34
C LEU A 160 6.31 -5.13 2.79
N ALA A 161 7.16 -4.16 3.13
CA ALA A 161 7.41 -3.79 4.51
C ALA A 161 7.33 -2.28 4.71
N TYR A 162 6.75 -1.86 5.82
CA TYR A 162 6.74 -0.47 6.24
C TYR A 162 7.68 -0.31 7.44
N HIS A 163 8.70 0.53 7.28
CA HIS A 163 9.69 0.85 8.29
C HIS A 163 9.37 2.19 8.93
N TRP A 164 9.05 2.16 10.23
CA TRP A 164 8.95 3.32 11.09
C TRP A 164 10.35 3.77 11.51
N VAL A 165 10.89 4.79 10.85
CA VAL A 165 12.27 5.24 11.08
C VAL A 165 12.52 5.67 12.53
N ASP A 166 11.62 6.49 13.09
CA ASP A 166 11.79 7.02 14.45
C ASP A 166 11.47 5.98 15.54
N PHE A 167 10.52 5.07 15.27
CA PHE A 167 10.16 4.00 16.21
C PHE A 167 11.08 2.78 16.12
N LYS A 168 11.89 2.67 15.05
CA LYS A 168 12.77 1.52 14.76
C LYS A 168 12.00 0.20 14.69
N GLU A 169 10.79 0.27 14.15
CA GLU A 169 9.91 -0.88 13.97
C GLU A 169 9.67 -1.13 12.49
N ILE A 170 9.47 -2.39 12.12
CA ILE A 170 9.12 -2.81 10.77
C ILE A 170 7.89 -3.69 10.82
N HIS A 171 6.95 -3.44 9.92
CA HIS A 171 5.75 -4.25 9.74
C HIS A 171 5.70 -4.82 8.34
N PHE A 172 5.35 -6.10 8.26
CA PHE A 172 5.27 -6.82 7.00
C PHE A 172 3.83 -6.90 6.51
N PHE A 173 3.67 -6.84 5.19
CA PHE A 173 2.39 -6.98 4.52
C PHE A 173 2.50 -8.06 3.45
N LYS A 174 1.52 -8.98 3.43
CA LYS A 174 1.40 -10.00 2.38
C LYS A 174 0.08 -9.88 1.64
N ARG A 175 0.14 -9.98 0.33
CA ARG A 175 -1.05 -10.06 -0.53
C ARG A 175 -1.73 -11.40 -0.29
N PHE A 176 -3.06 -11.40 -0.28
CA PHE A 176 -3.84 -12.64 -0.31
C PHE A 176 -4.91 -12.57 -1.39
N ASP A 177 -5.32 -13.74 -1.88
CA ASP A 177 -6.45 -13.88 -2.78
C ASP A 177 -7.70 -14.23 -1.97
N VAL A 178 -8.71 -13.36 -2.03
CA VAL A 178 -9.98 -13.58 -1.33
C VAL A 178 -10.74 -14.78 -1.89
N ASP A 179 -10.63 -15.05 -3.19
CA ASP A 179 -11.31 -16.18 -3.84
C ASP A 179 -10.69 -17.52 -3.44
N GLU A 180 -9.39 -17.55 -3.12
CA GLU A 180 -8.76 -18.73 -2.53
C GLU A 180 -9.24 -18.98 -1.09
N LEU A 181 -9.47 -17.92 -0.31
CA LEU A 181 -9.97 -18.05 1.06
C LEU A 181 -11.42 -18.55 1.13
N LEU A 182 -12.25 -18.19 0.14
CA LEU A 182 -13.66 -18.56 0.09
C LEU A 182 -13.93 -19.99 -0.42
N LYS A 183 -12.90 -20.71 -0.91
CA LYS A 183 -13.00 -22.10 -1.39
C LYS A 183 -12.92 -23.16 -0.27
N GLN A 184 -12.91 -22.74 1.00
CA GLN A 184 -12.80 -23.62 2.17
C GLN A 184 -14.14 -24.26 2.57
#